data_AF-A0A925KCN9-F1
#
_entry.id   AF-A0A925KCN9-F1
#
_cell.length_a   1.000
_cell.length_b   1.000
_cell.length_c   1.000
_cell.angle_alpha   90.00
_cell.angle_beta   90.00
_cell.angle_gamma   90.00
#
_symmetry.space_group_name_H-M   'P 1'
#
loop_
_entity.id
_entity.type
_entity.pdbx_description
1 polymer ?
#
loop_
_entity_poly.entity_id
_entity_poly.type
_entity_poly.pdbx_seq_one_letter_code
_entity_poly.pdbx_strand_id
1 'polypeptide(L)' 'MMPLLEIKGLKTHFKTDDGWLHAVDGVDMAIEAGETLGVVGESGCG' A
#
# COMPACT_ATOMS: atom_id res chain seq x y z
N MET A 1 8.95 -20.39 4.42
CA MET A 1 7.49 -20.28 4.50
C MET A 1 7.06 -19.38 3.34
N MET A 2 5.91 -19.62 2.71
CA MET A 2 5.41 -18.72 1.67
C MET A 2 4.33 -17.82 2.30
N PRO A 3 4.42 -16.49 2.14
CA PRO A 3 3.43 -15.59 2.71
C PRO A 3 2.06 -15.87 2.10
N LEU A 4 1.01 -15.69 2.91
CA LEU A 4 -0.38 -15.82 2.47
C LEU A 4 -0.76 -14.67 1.53
N LEU A 5 -0.24 -13.46 1.80
CA LEU A 5 -0.37 -12.28 0.96
C LEU A 5 1.02 -11.71 0.70
N GLU A 6 1.35 -11.42 -0.55
CA GLU A 6 2.55 -10.69 -0.94
C GLU A 6 2.18 -9.55 -1.89
N ILE A 7 2.59 -8.34 -1.54
CA ILE A 7 2.44 -7.11 -2.32
C ILE A 7 3.84 -6.60 -2.62
N LYS A 8 4.11 -6.29 -3.89
CA LYS A 8 5.39 -5.74 -4.35
C LYS A 8 5.16 -4.52 -5.23
N GLY A 9 5.77 -3.40 -4.86
CA GLY A 9 5.80 -2.16 -5.63
C GLY A 9 4.43 -1.57 -5.90
N LEU A 10 3.47 -1.71 -4.97
CA LEU A 10 2.11 -1.22 -5.16
C LEU A 10 2.14 0.28 -5.41
N LYS A 11 1.56 0.70 -6.54
CA LYS A 11 1.41 2.10 -6.92
C LYS A 11 -0.04 2.37 -7.26
N THR A 12 -0.60 3.39 -6.62
CA THR A 12 -1.95 3.88 -6.86
C THR A 12 -1.84 5.38 -7.09
N HIS A 13 -1.88 5.78 -8.36
CA HIS A 13 -1.73 7.17 -8.77
C HIS A 13 -3.01 7.65 -9.44
N PHE A 14 -3.48 8.83 -9.05
CA PHE A 14 -4.68 9.46 -9.58
C PHE A 14 -4.29 10.68 -10.41
N LYS A 15 -4.97 10.88 -11.53
CA LYS A 15 -4.84 12.10 -12.30
C LYS A 15 -5.83 13.14 -11.76
N THR A 16 -5.32 14.29 -11.36
CA THR A 16 -6.07 15.45 -10.89
C THR A 16 -5.79 16.65 -11.81
N ASP A 17 -6.53 17.75 -11.62
CA ASP A 17 -6.30 18.99 -12.37
C ASP A 17 -4.92 19.61 -12.06
N ASP A 18 -4.39 19.34 -10.87
CA ASP A 18 -3.08 19.82 -10.41
C ASP A 18 -1.91 18.87 -10.76
N GLY A 19 -2.19 17.74 -11.41
CA GLY A 19 -1.18 16.78 -11.85
C GLY A 19 -1.45 15.34 -11.40
N TRP A 20 -0.39 14.59 -11.12
CA TRP A 20 -0.50 13.24 -10.59
C TRP A 20 -0.48 13.27 -9.06
N LEU A 21 -1.53 12.74 -8.44
CA LEU A 21 -1.58 12.47 -7.00
C LEU A 21 -1.11 11.03 -6.77
N HIS A 22 -0.02 10.87 -6.02
CA HIS A 22 0.56 9.58 -5.69
C HIS A 22 0.05 9.13 -4.31
N ALA A 23 -1.07 8.42 -4.29
CA ALA A 23 -1.70 7.97 -3.05
C ALA A 23 -0.87 6.83 -2.42
N VAL A 24 -0.60 5.78 -3.21
CA VAL A 24 0.37 4.74 -2.85
C VAL A 24 1.52 4.78 -3.85
N ASP A 25 2.77 4.77 -3.39
CA ASP A 25 3.92 4.82 -4.31
C ASP A 25 5.05 3.85 -3.94
N GLY A 26 4.96 2.63 -4.44
CA GLY A 26 6.00 1.61 -4.32
C GLY A 26 6.00 0.88 -2.99
N VAL A 27 4.82 0.54 -2.46
CA VAL A 27 4.71 -0.17 -1.18
C VAL A 27 4.91 -1.68 -1.36
N ASP A 28 5.79 -2.24 -0.53
CA ASP A 28 6.02 -3.68 -0.38
C ASP A 28 5.44 -4.15 0.96
N MET A 29 4.72 -5.28 0.95
CA MET A 29 4.16 -5.89 2.17
C MET A 29 4.03 -7.40 2.01
N ALA A 30 4.25 -8.14 3.08
CA ALA A 30 3.93 -9.57 3.15
C ALA A 30 3.16 -9.84 4.44
N ILE A 31 2.21 -10.78 4.40
CA ILE A 31 1.45 -11.24 5.57
C ILE A 31 1.47 -12.77 5.57
N GLU A 32 1.93 -13.36 6.67
CA GLU A 32 1.95 -14.80 6.89
C GLU A 32 0.59 -15.33 7.36
N ALA A 33 0.35 -16.64 7.22
CA ALA A 33 -0.87 -17.25 7.71
C ALA A 33 -0.97 -17.14 9.25
N GLY A 34 -2.04 -16.52 9.75
CA GLY A 34 -2.26 -16.28 11.18
C GLY A 34 -1.64 -14.99 11.72
N GLU A 35 -0.97 -14.20 10.88
CA GLU A 35 -0.46 -12.87 11.24
C GLU A 35 -1.57 -11.81 11.20
N THR A 36 -1.50 -10.84 12.12
CA THR A 36 -2.34 -9.63 12.08
C THR A 36 -1.44 -8.43 11.84
N LEU A 37 -1.66 -7.72 10.73
CA LEU A 37 -0.95 -6.50 10.38
C LEU A 37 -1.90 -5.30 10.47
N GLY A 38 -1.48 -4.24 11.16
CA GLY A 38 -2.22 -2.98 11.25
C GLY A 38 -1.54 -1.89 10.42
N VAL A 39 -2.31 -1.19 9.59
CA VAL A 39 -1.87 0.01 8.88
C VAL A 39 -2.52 1.22 9.54
N VAL A 40 -1.73 2.21 9.93
CA VAL A 40 -2.19 3.42 10.61
C VAL A 40 -1.66 4.65 9.90
N GLY A 41 -2.46 5.71 9.89
CA GLY A 41 -2.05 6.99 9.33
C GLY A 41 -3.15 8.04 9.45
N GLU A 42 -2.78 9.29 9.20
CA GLU A 42 -3.70 10.43 9.21
C GLU A 42 -4.63 10.43 7.99
N SER A 43 -5.67 11.26 8.03
CA SER A 43 -6.60 11.41 6.90
C SER A 43 -5.84 11.80 5.62
N GLY A 44 -5.90 10.97 4.59
CA GLY A 44 -5.28 11.21 3.28
C GLY A 44 -3.79 10.88 3.20
N CYS A 45 -3.23 10.12 4.15
CA CYS A 45 -1.81 9.75 4.17
C CYS A 45 -1.41 8.68 3.12
N GLY A 46 -2.38 8.15 2.38
CA GLY A 46 -2.18 7.08 1.43
C GLY A 46 -3.34 6.96 0.46
#